data_AF-A0A1I0ZJ42-F1
#
_entry.id   AF-A0A1I0ZJ42-F1
#
_cell.length_a   1.000
_cell.length_b   1.000
_cell.length_c   1.000
_cell.angle_alpha   90.00
_cell.angle_beta   90.00
_cell.angle_gamma   90.00
#
_symmetry.space_group_name_H-M   'P 1'
#
loop_
_entity.id
_entity.type
_entity.pdbx_description
1 polymer ?
#
loop_
_entity_poly.entity_id
_entity_poly.type
_entity_poly.pdbx_seq_one_letter_code
_entity_poly.pdbx_strand_id
1 'polypeptide(L)'
;MYKKILRLIINILGWILISFVLAGILVSLKNLVFKDIIFIEGIFIIIIGLTSTIGGDTLGLSLQELGNINVQYMANANLEVSKMEKKKNNYQIKTTIKFFLSTTVLVISGIILVLINFLL
;
A
#
# COMPACT_ATOMS: atom_id res chain seq x y z
N MET A 1 9.07 10.43 -18.23
CA MET A 1 9.62 9.33 -17.42
C MET A 1 10.26 9.83 -16.11
N TYR A 2 11.20 10.77 -16.18
CA TYR A 2 11.88 11.38 -15.02
C TYR A 2 10.95 11.84 -13.87
N LYS A 3 9.87 12.56 -14.18
CA LYS A 3 8.91 13.06 -13.18
C LYS A 3 8.26 11.95 -12.33
N LYS A 4 8.08 10.75 -12.88
CA LYS A 4 7.50 9.60 -12.15
C LYS A 4 8.51 9.01 -11.16
N ILE A 5 9.77 8.88 -11.60
CA ILE A 5 10.88 8.37 -10.77
C ILE A 5 11.15 9.34 -9.61
N LEU A 6 11.22 10.64 -9.89
CA LEU A 6 11.41 11.67 -8.86
C LEU A 6 10.31 11.62 -7.79
N ARG A 7 9.04 11.47 -8.20
CA ARG A 7 7.92 11.33 -7.27
C ARG A 7 8.03 10.06 -6.41
N LEU A 8 8.58 8.98 -6.96
CA LEU A 8 8.79 7.72 -6.25
C LEU A 8 9.84 7.91 -5.14
N ILE A 9 10.98 8.51 -5.47
CA ILE A 9 12.06 8.79 -4.53
C ILE A 9 11.57 9.69 -3.39
N ILE A 10 10.83 10.76 -3.71
CA ILE A 10 10.26 11.68 -2.70
C ILE A 10 9.34 10.94 -1.74
N ASN A 11 8.50 10.03 -2.25
CA ASN A 11 7.59 9.27 -1.40
C ASN A 11 8.32 8.27 -0.49
N ILE A 12 9.36 7.59 -0.99
CA ILE A 12 10.22 6.72 -0.16
C ILE A 12 10.85 7.54 0.96
N LEU A 13 11.44 8.69 0.63
CA LEU A 13 12.09 9.56 1.60
C LEU A 13 11.11 10.06 2.67
N GLY A 14 9.87 10.38 2.27
CA GLY A 14 8.80 10.75 3.20
C GLY A 14 8.47 9.63 4.20
N TRP A 15 8.36 8.38 3.75
CA TRP A 15 8.11 7.23 4.63
C TRP A 15 9.26 6.97 5.61
N ILE A 16 10.50 7.10 5.16
CA ILE A 16 11.68 6.97 6.03
C ILE A 16 11.66 8.05 7.10
N LEU A 17 11.38 9.31 6.72
CA LEU A 17 11.33 10.43 7.66
C LEU A 17 10.24 10.21 8.74
N ILE A 18 9.05 9.77 8.33
CA ILE A 18 7.94 9.47 9.25
C ILE A 18 8.34 8.36 10.23
N SER A 19 8.99 7.29 9.75
CA SER A 19 9.44 6.19 10.59
C SER A 19 10.50 6.66 11.61
N PHE A 20 11.44 7.51 11.18
CA PHE A 20 12.45 8.08 12.08
C PHE A 20 11.84 8.91 13.22
N VAL A 21 10.80 9.69 12.92
CA VAL A 21 10.08 10.49 13.92
C VAL A 21 9.34 9.57 14.90
N LEU A 22 8.67 8.53 14.40
CA LEU A 22 7.98 7.54 15.23
C LEU A 22 8.96 6.81 16.16
N ALA A 23 10.09 6.33 15.63
CA ALA A 23 11.13 5.70 16.41
C ALA A 23 11.66 6.62 17.53
N GLY A 24 11.89 7.90 17.24
CA GLY A 24 12.34 8.88 18.23
C GLY A 24 11.34 9.11 19.38
N ILE A 25 10.06 9.14 19.05
CA ILE A 25 8.98 9.21 20.06
C ILE A 25 8.97 7.93 20.91
N LEU A 26 9.09 6.75 20.30
CA LEU A 26 9.09 5.47 21.01
C LEU A 26 10.30 5.29 21.95
N VAL A 27 11.49 5.72 21.53
CA VAL A 27 12.68 5.72 22.40
C VAL A 27 12.44 6.57 23.63
N SER A 28 11.89 7.78 23.44
CA SER A 28 11.63 8.73 24.53
C SER A 28 10.62 8.19 25.56
N LEU A 29 9.70 7.33 25.13
CA LEU A 29 8.67 6.75 25.99
C LEU A 29 9.09 5.47 26.72
N LYS A 30 9.99 4.67 26.12
CA LYS A 30 10.30 3.32 26.64
C LYS A 30 11.78 3.06 26.97
N ASN A 31 12.69 4.02 26.81
CA ASN A 31 14.14 3.82 26.98
C ASN A 31 14.69 2.60 26.20
N LEU A 32 14.06 2.30 25.06
CA LEU A 32 14.48 1.22 24.18
C LEU A 32 15.62 1.72 23.29
N VAL A 33 16.45 0.79 22.82
CA VAL A 33 17.52 1.10 21.88
C VAL A 33 16.91 1.51 20.54
N PHE A 34 17.25 2.72 20.06
CA PHE A 34 16.73 3.29 18.81
C PHE A 34 16.91 2.34 17.62
N LYS A 35 18.06 1.66 17.59
CA LYS A 35 18.41 0.65 16.59
C LYS A 35 17.33 -0.45 16.50
N ASP A 36 16.96 -1.03 17.63
CA ASP A 36 16.01 -2.14 17.68
C ASP A 36 14.61 -1.71 17.25
N ILE A 37 14.22 -0.47 17.56
CA ILE A 37 12.93 0.10 17.16
C ILE A 37 12.85 0.29 15.64
N ILE A 38 13.89 0.85 15.02
CA ILE A 38 13.91 1.02 13.55
C ILE A 38 13.82 -0.32 12.84
N PHE A 39 14.48 -1.36 13.37
CA PHE A 39 14.43 -2.69 12.78
C PHE A 39 13.03 -3.28 12.80
N ILE A 40 12.37 -3.25 13.98
CA ILE A 40 11.03 -3.80 14.11
C ILE A 40 10.01 -3.00 13.30
N GLU A 41 10.13 -1.67 13.25
CA GLU A 41 9.28 -0.81 12.41
C GLU A 41 9.47 -1.12 10.92
N GLY A 42 10.71 -1.30 10.46
CA GLY A 42 11.01 -1.69 9.09
C GLY A 42 10.33 -3.00 8.69
N ILE A 43 10.38 -4.01 9.56
CA ILE A 43 9.68 -5.30 9.34
C ILE A 43 8.17 -5.09 9.28
N PHE A 44 7.58 -4.31 10.20
CA PHE A 44 6.15 -4.01 10.20
C PHE A 44 5.70 -3.33 8.90
N ILE A 45 6.46 -2.36 8.41
CA ILE A 45 6.15 -1.66 7.16
C ILE A 45 6.19 -2.62 5.96
N ILE A 46 7.14 -3.56 5.92
CA ILE A 46 7.18 -4.59 4.87
C ILE A 46 5.92 -5.46 4.93
N ILE A 47 5.51 -5.92 6.12
CA ILE A 47 4.30 -6.74 6.29
C ILE A 47 3.06 -5.97 5.82
N ILE A 48 2.93 -4.70 6.19
CA ILE A 48 1.83 -3.83 5.73
C ILE A 48 1.88 -3.66 4.20
N GLY A 49 3.06 -3.45 3.65
CA GLY A 49 3.26 -3.34 2.20
C GLY A 49 2.85 -4.61 1.46
N LEU A 50 3.22 -5.79 1.97
CA LEU A 50 2.84 -7.07 1.39
C LEU A 50 1.34 -7.34 1.50
N THR A 51 0.75 -7.13 2.68
CA THR A 51 -0.70 -7.32 2.87
C THR A 51 -1.54 -6.34 2.06
N SER A 52 -1.03 -5.14 1.76
CA SER A 52 -1.72 -4.18 0.88
C SER A 52 -1.78 -4.61 -0.59
N THR A 53 -1.03 -5.64 -1.01
CA THR A 53 -1.14 -6.26 -2.34
C THR A 53 -2.31 -7.23 -2.46
N ILE A 54 -2.89 -7.65 -1.32
CA ILE A 54 -4.11 -8.45 -1.27
C ILE A 54 -5.27 -7.51 -1.60
N GLY A 55 -5.33 -7.07 -2.86
CA GLY A 55 -6.53 -6.50 -3.44
C GLY A 55 -7.58 -7.60 -3.45
N GLY A 56 -8.77 -7.31 -2.91
CA GLY A 56 -9.88 -8.25 -2.90
C GLY A 56 -10.32 -8.57 -4.33
N ASP A 57 -9.72 -9.59 -4.94
CA ASP A 57 -10.17 -10.11 -6.21
C ASP A 57 -11.42 -10.97 -5.99
N THR A 58 -12.49 -10.50 -6.63
CA THR A 58 -13.76 -11.04 -7.16
C THR A 58 -14.06 -12.55 -7.16
N LEU A 59 -13.40 -13.39 -6.36
CA LEU A 59 -13.75 -14.82 -6.21
C LEU A 59 -15.21 -15.03 -5.75
N GLY A 60 -15.81 -14.05 -5.08
CA GLY A 60 -17.24 -14.04 -4.77
C GLY A 60 -18.15 -13.80 -5.99
N LEU A 61 -17.68 -13.05 -7.00
CA LEU A 61 -18.42 -12.81 -8.25
C LEU A 61 -18.34 -14.01 -9.19
N SER A 62 -17.20 -14.71 -9.26
CA SER A 62 -17.07 -15.92 -10.09
C SER A 62 -17.91 -17.10 -9.56
N LEU A 63 -18.13 -17.18 -8.24
CA LEU A 63 -19.07 -18.14 -7.64
C LEU A 63 -20.53 -17.81 -7.96
N GLN A 64 -20.87 -16.52 -8.12
CA GLN A 64 -22.20 -16.08 -8.53
C GLN A 64 -22.50 -16.41 -10.00
N GLU A 65 -21.47 -16.50 -10.85
CA GLU A 65 -21.58 -16.90 -12.26
C GLU A 65 -21.78 -18.41 -12.47
N LEU A 66 -21.31 -19.24 -11.53
CA LEU A 66 -21.39 -20.71 -11.68
C LEU A 66 -22.82 -21.27 -11.55
N GLY A 67 -23.76 -20.51 -10.99
CA GLY A 67 -25.12 -20.96 -10.68
C GLY A 67 -26.21 -20.47 -11.63
N ASN A 68 -25.92 -19.61 -12.62
CA ASN A 68 -26.98 -18.92 -13.37
C ASN A 68 -26.77 -18.93 -14.89
N ILE A 69 -27.78 -19.43 -15.62
CA ILE A 69 -27.74 -19.80 -17.05
C ILE A 69 -27.86 -18.59 -18.00
N ASN A 70 -27.96 -17.37 -17.47
CA ASN A 70 -28.24 -16.13 -18.21
C ASN A 70 -27.00 -15.22 -18.33
N VAL A 71 -26.02 -15.67 -19.10
CA VAL A 71 -24.70 -15.04 -19.27
C VAL A 71 -24.77 -13.64 -19.90
N GLN A 72 -25.75 -13.36 -20.76
CA GLN A 72 -25.86 -12.08 -21.49
C GLN A 72 -26.51 -10.94 -20.66
N TYR A 73 -27.46 -11.26 -19.78
CA TYR A 73 -28.10 -10.26 -18.90
C TYR A 73 -27.13 -9.85 -17.77
N MET A 74 -26.38 -10.81 -17.24
CA MET A 74 -25.31 -10.56 -16.28
C MET A 74 -24.14 -9.81 -16.91
N ALA A 75 -23.73 -10.10 -18.14
CA ALA A 75 -22.66 -9.33 -18.80
C ALA A 75 -23.01 -7.84 -18.94
N ASN A 76 -24.25 -7.51 -19.32
CA ASN A 76 -24.69 -6.12 -19.43
C ASN A 76 -24.85 -5.44 -18.05
N ALA A 77 -25.44 -6.14 -17.07
CA ALA A 77 -25.55 -5.63 -15.70
C ALA A 77 -24.17 -5.46 -15.06
N ASN A 78 -23.24 -6.38 -15.28
CA ASN A 78 -21.87 -6.33 -14.76
C ASN A 78 -21.03 -5.27 -15.47
N LEU A 79 -21.26 -5.03 -16.78
CA LEU A 79 -20.70 -3.88 -17.49
C LEU A 79 -21.26 -2.56 -16.97
N GLU A 80 -22.53 -2.50 -16.60
CA GLU A 80 -23.16 -1.32 -16.04
C GLU A 80 -22.70 -1.05 -14.60
N VAL A 81 -22.64 -2.08 -13.76
CA VAL A 81 -22.06 -2.03 -12.41
C VAL A 81 -20.58 -1.69 -12.48
N SER A 82 -19.78 -2.28 -13.36
CA SER A 82 -18.36 -1.91 -13.56
C SER A 82 -18.21 -0.47 -14.07
N LYS A 83 -19.13 0.03 -14.91
CA LYS A 83 -19.17 1.45 -15.30
C LYS A 83 -19.55 2.35 -14.11
N MET A 84 -20.46 1.92 -13.25
CA MET A 84 -20.85 2.63 -12.03
C MET A 84 -19.73 2.60 -10.98
N GLU A 85 -19.01 1.49 -10.81
CA GLU A 85 -17.84 1.36 -9.95
C GLU A 85 -16.65 2.16 -10.47
N LYS A 86 -16.40 2.19 -11.79
CA LYS A 86 -15.44 3.11 -12.41
C LYS A 86 -15.83 4.57 -12.19
N LYS A 87 -17.13 4.92 -12.25
CA LYS A 87 -17.63 6.26 -11.92
C LYS A 87 -17.57 6.58 -10.41
N LYS A 88 -17.71 5.60 -9.52
CA LYS A 88 -17.61 5.78 -8.06
C LYS A 88 -16.15 5.86 -7.60
N ASN A 89 -15.25 5.09 -8.22
CA ASN A 89 -13.79 5.14 -8.02
C ASN A 89 -13.14 6.35 -8.73
N ASN A 90 -13.92 7.10 -9.51
CA ASN A 90 -13.61 8.46 -9.98
C ASN A 90 -13.77 9.52 -8.89
N TYR A 91 -14.18 9.17 -7.65
CA TYR A 91 -13.76 9.95 -6.49
C TYR A 91 -12.24 9.85 -6.43
N GLN A 92 -11.60 10.83 -7.08
CA GLN A 92 -10.17 11.02 -7.19
C GLN A 92 -9.60 11.18 -5.78
N ILE A 93 -9.40 10.08 -5.06
CA ILE A 93 -8.34 10.01 -4.06
C ILE A 93 -7.10 10.42 -4.84
N LYS A 94 -6.67 11.68 -4.65
CA LYS A 94 -5.65 12.35 -5.44
C LYS A 94 -4.57 11.34 -5.74
N THR A 95 -4.21 11.17 -7.01
CA THR A 95 -3.23 10.17 -7.47
C THR A 95 -1.93 10.16 -6.65
N THR A 96 -1.61 11.29 -6.00
CA THR A 96 -0.56 11.43 -4.98
C THR A 96 -0.73 10.50 -3.77
N ILE A 97 -1.92 10.38 -3.18
CA ILE A 97 -2.20 9.52 -2.00
C ILE A 97 -2.14 8.04 -2.39
N LYS A 98 -2.77 7.65 -3.52
CA LYS A 98 -2.68 6.27 -4.04
C LYS A 98 -1.23 5.85 -4.32
N PHE A 99 -0.39 6.78 -4.75
CA PHE A 99 1.02 6.51 -5.02
C PHE A 99 1.89 6.52 -3.75
N PHE A 100 1.55 7.35 -2.75
CA PHE A 100 2.19 7.34 -1.43
C PHE A 100 1.91 6.03 -0.67
N LEU A 101 0.69 5.51 -0.77
CA LEU A 101 0.30 4.21 -0.22
C LEU A 101 0.62 3.02 -1.14
N SER A 102 1.38 3.22 -2.23
CA SER A 102 1.65 2.10 -3.13
C SER A 102 2.48 1.03 -2.43
N THR A 103 2.08 -0.21 -2.64
CA THR A 103 2.71 -1.43 -2.10
C THR A 103 4.22 -1.44 -2.33
N THR A 104 4.66 -1.05 -3.54
CA THR A 104 6.07 -1.00 -3.94
C THR A 104 6.85 0.04 -3.14
N VAL A 105 6.29 1.23 -2.90
CA VAL A 105 6.95 2.27 -2.10
C VAL A 105 7.11 1.82 -0.65
N LEU A 106 6.08 1.20 -0.07
CA LEU A 106 6.11 0.68 1.31
C LEU A 106 7.16 -0.43 1.50
N VAL A 107 7.18 -1.41 0.59
CA VAL A 107 8.15 -2.50 0.69
C VAL A 107 9.58 -1.99 0.52
N ILE A 108 9.83 -1.10 -0.44
CA ILE A 108 11.17 -0.54 -0.68
C ILE A 108 11.61 0.32 0.51
N SER A 109 10.75 1.16 1.07
CA SER A 109 11.10 1.98 2.25
C SER A 109 11.38 1.11 3.47
N GLY A 110 10.60 0.05 3.70
CA GLY A 110 10.82 -0.91 4.78
C GLY A 110 12.15 -1.66 4.65
N ILE A 111 12.52 -2.11 3.44
CA ILE A 111 13.83 -2.74 3.20
C ILE A 111 14.96 -1.75 3.50
N ILE A 112 14.85 -0.50 3.08
CA ILE A 112 15.85 0.53 3.36
C ILE A 112 15.99 0.78 4.86
N LEU A 113 14.90 0.83 5.62
CA LEU A 113 14.92 0.96 7.08
C LEU A 113 15.66 -0.20 7.76
N VAL A 114 15.40 -1.44 7.31
CA VAL A 114 16.11 -2.63 7.79
C VAL A 114 17.61 -2.55 7.44
N LEU A 115 17.97 -2.03 6.26
CA LEU A 115 19.38 -1.84 5.90
C LEU A 115 20.07 -0.75 6.73
N ILE A 116 19.38 0.35 7.02
CA ILE A 116 19.90 1.43 7.88
C ILE A 116 20.24 0.89 9.27
N ASN A 117 19.45 -0.05 9.80
CA ASN A 117 19.74 -0.68 11.09
C ASN A 117 21.13 -1.35 11.14
N PHE A 118 21.61 -1.96 10.05
CA PHE A 118 22.94 -2.59 10.02
C PHE A 118 24.10 -1.56 10.03
N LEU A 119 23.82 -0.31 9.67
CA LEU A 119 24.78 0.80 9.70
C LEU A 119 24.82 1.54 11.04
N LEU A 120 23.83 1.33 11.91
CA LEU A 120 23.59 2.05 13.16
C LEU A 120 24.06 1.23 14.38
#